data_AF-A0A7Y1ZCL1-F1
#
_entry.id   AF-A0A7Y1ZCL1-F1
#
_cell.length_a   1.000
_cell.length_b   1.000
_cell.length_c   1.000
_cell.angle_alpha   90.00
_cell.angle_beta   90.00
_cell.angle_gamma   90.00
#
_symmetry.space_group_name_H-M   'P 1'
#
loop_
_entity.id
_entity.type
_entity.pdbx_description
1 polymer ?
#
loop_
_entity_poly.entity_id
_entity_poly.type
_entity_poly.pdbx_seq_one_letter_code
_entity_poly.pdbx_strand_id
1 'polypeptide(L)'
;HHLEKQILFSDKFYEILYRYEIEDNSSFSMYNGYRNFQKIRVNDLLAVNNDREVRAPMKGHIFMPLYQGKGNDGFFVIRSIPRFFLRLSLFLRKVYFDRFLVLLPGIKWASPEREALRVNLKVARFYTKKLFHLLGYRSRTADKTHLIMTNREVASKMGDYKNAAWFK
;
A
#
# COMPACT_ATOMS: atom_id res chain seq x y z
N HIS A 1 0.74 -14.14 -4.12
CA HIS A 1 1.95 -13.41 -4.51
C HIS A 1 1.73 -11.91 -4.31
N HIS A 2 2.10 -11.36 -3.15
CA HIS A 2 2.41 -9.94 -2.88
C HIS A 2 2.56 -9.78 -1.36
N LEU A 3 3.75 -10.10 -0.86
CA LEU A 3 4.23 -9.58 0.41
C LEU A 3 4.87 -8.24 0.06
N GLU A 4 4.12 -7.14 0.19
CA GLU A 4 4.75 -5.83 0.36
C GLU A 4 5.63 -5.94 1.61
N LYS A 5 6.94 -6.05 1.40
CA LYS A 5 7.93 -6.01 2.47
C LYS A 5 7.74 -4.67 3.19
N GLN A 6 7.04 -4.70 4.33
CA GLN A 6 7.04 -3.60 5.28
C GLN A 6 8.43 -3.54 5.89
N ILE A 7 9.24 -2.65 5.37
CA ILE A 7 10.59 -2.44 5.86
C ILE A 7 10.50 -1.54 7.10
N LEU A 8 10.57 -2.15 8.29
CA LEU A 8 10.70 -1.47 9.58
C LEU A 8 12.12 -0.88 9.68
N PHE A 9 12.26 0.41 9.43
CA PHE A 9 13.47 1.15 9.75
C PHE A 9 13.09 2.31 10.68
N SER A 10 13.54 2.25 11.94
CA SER A 10 13.16 3.16 13.03
C SER A 10 11.68 3.04 13.43
N ASP A 11 11.24 3.60 14.56
CA ASP A 11 9.85 3.60 15.09
C ASP A 11 8.82 4.34 14.18
N LYS A 12 9.05 4.33 12.88
CA LYS A 12 8.32 5.02 11.84
C LYS A 12 7.97 3.99 10.77
N PHE A 13 6.66 3.85 10.56
CA PHE A 13 6.14 3.02 9.50
C PHE A 13 6.11 3.84 8.21
N TYR A 14 6.48 3.19 7.11
CA TYR A 14 6.47 3.81 5.79
C TYR A 14 5.66 2.94 4.83
N GLU A 15 5.07 3.61 3.85
CA GLU A 15 4.39 3.00 2.73
C GLU A 15 5.20 3.24 1.45
N ILE A 16 5.31 2.24 0.60
CA ILE A 16 5.92 2.35 -0.73
C ILE A 16 4.90 2.95 -1.70
N LEU A 17 5.26 4.08 -2.30
CA LEU A 17 4.46 4.75 -3.34
C LEU A 17 4.94 4.41 -4.75
N TYR A 18 6.22 4.11 -4.89
CA TYR A 18 6.85 3.81 -6.16
C TYR A 18 8.06 2.90 -5.94
N ARG A 19 8.29 2.00 -6.89
CA ARG A 19 9.48 1.16 -6.99
C ARG A 19 10.11 1.41 -8.35
N TYR A 20 11.39 1.78 -8.36
CA TYR A 20 12.20 1.78 -9.56
C TYR A 20 12.83 0.40 -9.71
N GLU A 21 12.43 -0.31 -10.77
CA GLU A 21 13.01 -1.61 -11.09
C GLU A 21 14.22 -1.42 -12.02
N ILE A 22 15.26 -2.20 -11.76
CA ILE A 22 16.49 -2.26 -12.54
C ILE A 22 16.37 -3.47 -13.47
N GLU A 23 16.63 -3.27 -14.75
CA GLU A 23 16.70 -4.36 -15.73
C GLU A 23 17.98 -5.18 -15.54
N ASP A 24 17.90 -6.48 -15.83
CA ASP A 24 19.06 -7.36 -15.78
C ASP A 24 20.17 -6.80 -16.70
N ASN A 25 21.40 -6.76 -16.20
CA ASN A 25 22.60 -6.20 -16.86
C ASN A 25 22.63 -4.68 -17.09
N SER A 26 21.79 -3.89 -16.42
CA SER A 26 21.87 -2.43 -16.52
C SER A 26 22.93 -1.79 -15.61
N SER A 27 23.57 -0.71 -16.07
CA SER A 27 24.60 0.04 -15.33
C SER A 27 23.98 1.07 -14.38
N PHE A 28 23.13 0.60 -13.46
CA PHE A 28 22.46 1.48 -12.51
C PHE A 28 23.40 1.97 -11.40
N SER A 29 23.40 3.28 -11.15
CA SER A 29 24.10 3.89 -10.03
C SER A 29 23.34 5.10 -9.49
N MET A 30 23.17 5.16 -8.17
CA MET A 30 22.62 6.34 -7.50
C MET A 30 23.59 7.51 -7.56
N TYR A 31 23.08 8.73 -7.68
CA TYR A 31 23.92 9.91 -7.50
C TYR A 31 24.41 10.02 -6.05
N ASN A 32 25.67 10.40 -5.88
CA ASN A 32 26.26 10.63 -4.57
C ASN A 32 25.52 11.73 -3.80
N GLY A 33 25.37 11.55 -2.50
CA GLY A 33 24.80 12.55 -1.59
C GLY A 33 23.37 12.28 -1.13
N TYR A 34 22.66 11.30 -1.71
CA TYR A 34 21.38 10.87 -1.17
C TYR A 34 21.57 10.02 0.09
N ARG A 35 20.75 10.29 1.10
CA ARG A 35 20.64 9.48 2.32
C ARG A 35 19.30 8.75 2.36
N ASN A 36 19.28 7.57 2.97
CA ASN A 36 18.02 6.85 3.22
C ASN A 36 17.03 7.74 3.99
N PHE A 37 15.76 7.70 3.59
CA PHE A 37 14.66 8.52 4.11
C PHE A 37 14.80 10.02 3.87
N GLN A 38 15.66 10.45 2.94
CA GLN A 38 15.75 11.86 2.55
C GLN A 38 14.52 12.28 1.74
N LYS A 39 14.01 13.49 1.97
CA LYS A 39 12.93 14.07 1.16
C LYS A 39 13.40 14.33 -0.27
N ILE A 40 12.57 13.96 -1.23
CA ILE A 40 12.75 14.23 -2.66
C ILE A 40 11.52 14.94 -3.23
N ARG A 41 11.75 15.76 -4.26
CA ARG A 41 10.76 16.49 -5.04
C ARG A 41 10.63 15.86 -6.43
N VAL A 42 9.56 16.23 -7.13
CA VAL A 42 9.37 15.82 -8.53
C VAL A 42 10.55 16.33 -9.35
N ASN A 43 11.06 15.50 -10.26
CA ASN A 43 12.19 15.78 -11.16
C ASN A 43 13.58 15.89 -10.52
N ASP A 44 13.73 15.66 -9.20
CA ASP A 44 15.05 15.52 -8.59
C ASP A 44 15.84 14.41 -9.31
N LEU A 45 17.10 14.69 -9.63
CA LEU A 45 18.00 13.76 -10.30
C LEU A 45 18.52 12.75 -9.28
N LEU A 46 18.07 11.49 -9.36
CA LEU A 46 18.28 10.48 -8.32
C LEU A 46 19.39 9.49 -8.66
N ALA A 47 19.44 9.03 -9.91
CA ALA A 47 20.37 8.02 -10.38
C ALA A 47 20.69 8.19 -11.86
N VAL A 48 21.64 7.40 -12.34
CA VAL A 48 21.88 7.12 -13.76
C VAL A 48 21.61 5.64 -14.00
N ASN A 49 20.96 5.33 -15.10
CA ASN A 49 20.75 3.96 -15.56
C ASN A 49 21.03 3.88 -17.07
N ASN A 50 22.02 3.08 -17.49
CA ASN A 50 22.45 2.98 -18.90
C ASN A 50 22.68 4.37 -19.53
N ASP A 51 23.45 5.21 -18.84
CA ASP A 51 23.77 6.60 -19.22
C ASP A 51 22.57 7.55 -19.33
N ARG A 52 21.39 7.12 -18.90
CA ARG A 52 20.18 7.96 -18.84
C ARG A 52 19.92 8.42 -17.42
N GLU A 53 19.58 9.69 -17.30
CA GLU A 53 19.15 10.27 -16.03
C GLU A 53 17.86 9.62 -15.54
N VAL A 54 17.86 9.19 -14.28
CA VAL A 54 16.68 8.71 -13.57
C VAL A 54 16.24 9.78 -12.60
N ARG A 55 15.06 10.34 -12.85
CA ARG A 55 14.48 11.43 -12.08
C ARG A 55 13.32 10.96 -11.21
N ALA A 56 13.09 11.65 -10.10
CA ALA A 56 12.01 11.38 -9.18
C ALA A 56 10.63 11.58 -9.87
N PRO A 57 9.80 10.53 -10.02
CA PRO A 57 8.49 10.66 -10.67
C PRO A 57 7.48 11.39 -9.78
N MET A 58 7.73 11.44 -8.47
CA MET A 58 6.86 12.07 -7.49
C MET A 58 7.61 12.52 -6.24
N LYS A 59 6.99 13.44 -5.48
CA LYS A 59 7.50 13.83 -4.16
C LYS A 59 7.33 12.70 -3.13
N GLY A 60 8.29 12.59 -2.21
CA GLY A 60 8.26 11.59 -1.15
C GLY A 60 9.55 11.58 -0.35
N HIS A 61 9.88 10.44 0.24
CA HIS A 61 11.22 10.18 0.76
C HIS A 61 11.84 9.04 -0.05
N ILE A 62 13.14 9.08 -0.29
CA ILE A 62 13.85 8.02 -1.00
C ILE A 62 14.28 6.93 -0.04
N PHE A 63 14.16 5.68 -0.46
CA PHE A 63 14.75 4.53 0.22
C PHE A 63 15.56 3.71 -0.78
N MET A 64 16.79 3.40 -0.41
CA MET A 64 17.84 2.79 -1.21
C MET A 64 18.27 1.50 -0.52
N PRO A 65 17.95 0.32 -1.07
CA PRO A 65 18.40 -0.95 -0.53
C PRO A 65 19.92 -1.09 -0.68
N LEU A 66 20.59 -1.74 0.28
CA LEU A 66 22.05 -1.96 0.24
C LEU A 66 22.50 -2.94 -0.87
N TYR A 67 21.57 -3.72 -1.42
CA TYR A 67 21.84 -4.74 -2.44
C TYR A 67 21.63 -4.22 -3.88
N GLN A 68 21.66 -2.91 -4.09
CA GLN A 68 21.62 -2.32 -5.44
C GLN A 68 22.64 -3.02 -6.34
N GLY A 69 22.18 -3.59 -7.46
CA GLY A 69 23.01 -4.35 -8.41
C GLY A 69 23.10 -5.87 -8.19
N LYS A 70 22.57 -6.43 -7.09
CA LYS A 70 22.40 -7.90 -6.90
C LYS A 70 20.96 -8.39 -7.07
N GLY A 71 20.04 -7.47 -7.31
CA GLY A 71 18.64 -7.74 -7.61
C GLY A 71 18.03 -6.57 -8.36
N ASN A 72 16.74 -6.70 -8.69
CA ASN A 72 16.07 -5.84 -9.66
C ASN A 72 15.47 -4.59 -9.03
N ASP A 73 15.88 -4.23 -7.80
CA ASP A 73 15.34 -3.09 -7.05
C ASP A 73 16.38 -1.96 -6.98
N GLY A 74 16.10 -0.81 -7.60
CA GLY A 74 16.99 0.35 -7.58
C GLY A 74 16.74 1.28 -6.41
N PHE A 75 15.57 1.94 -6.39
CA PHE A 75 15.15 2.75 -5.26
C PHE A 75 13.64 2.71 -5.10
N PHE A 76 13.19 3.18 -3.95
CA PHE A 76 11.79 3.30 -3.61
C PHE A 76 11.46 4.75 -3.25
N VAL A 77 10.28 5.22 -3.66
CA VAL A 77 9.69 6.43 -3.08
C VAL A 77 8.71 6.00 -2.02
N ILE A 78 8.94 6.45 -0.80
CA ILE A 78 8.16 6.07 0.37
C ILE A 78 7.54 7.30 1.05
N ARG A 79 6.52 7.04 1.87
CA ARG A 79 5.84 8.05 2.68
C ARG A 79 5.61 7.56 4.09
N SER A 80 5.89 8.41 5.07
CA SER A 80 5.64 8.09 6.48
C SER A 80 4.13 7.93 6.74
N ILE A 81 3.78 6.90 7.48
CA ILE A 81 2.44 6.65 7.99
C ILE A 81 2.35 7.32 9.37
N PRO A 82 1.44 8.30 9.57
CA PRO A 82 1.27 8.93 10.87
C PRO A 82 0.88 7.92 11.95
N ARG A 83 1.48 8.02 13.15
CA ARG A 83 1.24 7.09 14.29
C ARG A 83 -0.22 7.00 14.71
N PHE A 84 -1.00 8.06 14.50
CA PHE A 84 -2.44 8.06 14.76
C PHE A 84 -3.16 6.95 13.99
N PHE A 85 -2.86 6.75 12.70
CA PHE A 85 -3.46 5.69 11.89
C PHE A 85 -3.10 4.30 12.39
N LEU A 86 -1.90 4.11 12.96
CA LEU A 86 -1.47 2.85 13.55
C LEU A 86 -2.22 2.55 14.85
N ARG A 87 -2.36 3.55 15.73
CA ARG A 87 -3.14 3.42 16.98
C ARG A 87 -4.61 3.17 16.69
N LEU A 88 -5.17 3.89 15.73
CA LEU A 88 -6.53 3.67 15.24
C LEU A 88 -6.68 2.25 14.68
N SER A 89 -5.71 1.77 13.89
CA SER A 89 -5.72 0.39 13.40
C SER A 89 -5.69 -0.65 14.51
N LEU A 90 -4.88 -0.45 15.55
CA LEU A 90 -4.81 -1.37 16.70
C LEU A 90 -6.13 -1.36 17.49
N PHE A 91 -6.69 -0.18 17.73
CA PHE A 91 -7.97 -0.02 18.43
C PHE A 91 -9.12 -0.68 17.65
N LEU A 92 -9.22 -0.40 16.34
CA LEU A 92 -10.27 -0.96 15.48
C LEU A 92 -10.13 -2.46 15.22
N ARG A 93 -8.93 -3.04 15.36
CA ARG A 93 -8.78 -4.51 15.36
C ARG A 93 -9.26 -5.15 16.66
N LYS A 94 -9.16 -4.44 17.78
CA LYS A 94 -9.60 -4.92 19.10
C LYS A 94 -11.12 -4.80 19.28
N VAL A 95 -11.70 -3.74 18.74
CA VAL A 95 -13.14 -3.51 18.74
C VAL A 95 -13.66 -3.97 17.38
N TYR A 96 -14.31 -5.14 17.30
CA TYR A 96 -14.92 -5.70 16.08
C TYR A 96 -15.94 -4.75 15.44
N PHE A 97 -15.47 -3.66 14.82
CA PHE A 97 -16.30 -2.55 14.37
C PHE A 97 -16.58 -2.61 12.88
N ASP A 98 -17.02 -3.78 12.41
CA ASP A 98 -17.59 -3.95 11.07
C ASP A 98 -18.68 -2.88 10.81
N ARG A 99 -19.45 -2.50 11.84
CA ARG A 99 -20.59 -1.55 11.71
C ARG A 99 -20.21 -0.08 11.44
N PHE A 100 -19.01 0.39 11.78
CA PHE A 100 -18.71 1.83 11.79
C PHE A 100 -17.94 2.29 10.56
N LEU A 101 -17.36 1.36 9.81
CA LEU A 101 -16.65 1.65 8.56
C LEU A 101 -17.59 2.20 7.48
N VAL A 102 -18.88 1.85 7.51
CA VAL A 102 -19.91 2.40 6.61
C VAL A 102 -20.24 3.86 6.89
N LEU A 103 -19.89 4.40 8.06
CA LEU A 103 -20.07 5.83 8.35
C LEU A 103 -19.06 6.71 7.60
N LEU A 104 -17.97 6.12 7.10
CA LEU A 104 -16.98 6.84 6.32
C LEU A 104 -17.55 7.18 4.92
N PRO A 105 -17.29 8.40 4.41
CA PRO A 105 -17.82 8.83 3.13
C PRO A 105 -17.33 7.92 1.99
N GLY A 106 -18.28 7.45 1.18
CA GLY A 106 -18.00 6.56 0.06
C GLY A 106 -17.84 5.07 0.43
N ILE A 107 -18.25 4.65 1.64
CA ILE A 107 -18.20 3.25 2.07
C ILE A 107 -19.62 2.74 2.33
N LYS A 108 -19.96 1.58 1.78
CA LYS A 108 -21.24 0.91 1.99
C LYS A 108 -21.03 -0.59 2.18
N TRP A 109 -22.02 -1.28 2.73
CA TRP A 109 -22.05 -2.74 2.67
C TRP A 109 -22.18 -3.20 1.22
N ALA A 110 -21.41 -4.22 0.84
CA ALA A 110 -21.50 -4.89 -0.45
C ALA A 110 -22.56 -6.00 -0.44
N SER A 111 -22.95 -6.51 0.74
CA SER A 111 -24.01 -7.49 0.90
C SER A 111 -24.83 -7.26 2.18
N PRO A 112 -26.10 -7.71 2.23
CA PRO A 112 -26.95 -7.64 3.43
C PRO A 112 -26.33 -8.33 4.66
N GLU A 113 -25.54 -9.36 4.45
CA GLU A 113 -24.86 -10.18 5.47
C GLU A 113 -23.66 -9.44 6.09
N ARG A 114 -23.28 -8.27 5.55
CA ARG A 114 -22.23 -7.38 6.07
C ARG A 114 -20.84 -8.03 6.11
N GLU A 115 -20.58 -8.93 5.19
CA GLU A 115 -19.30 -9.66 5.10
C GLU A 115 -18.25 -8.90 4.27
N ALA A 116 -18.69 -7.91 3.49
CA ALA A 116 -17.85 -7.16 2.58
C ALA A 116 -18.27 -5.68 2.48
N LEU A 117 -17.30 -4.77 2.34
CA LEU A 117 -17.54 -3.34 2.15
C LEU A 117 -17.28 -2.94 0.69
N ARG A 118 -18.19 -2.19 0.07
CA ARG A 118 -17.99 -1.52 -1.20
C ARG A 118 -17.46 -0.10 -0.95
N VAL A 119 -16.30 0.22 -1.51
CA VAL A 119 -15.59 1.48 -1.31
C VAL A 119 -15.49 2.23 -2.64
N ASN A 120 -16.02 3.45 -2.70
CA ASN A 120 -15.91 4.34 -3.85
C ASN A 120 -14.54 5.03 -3.88
N LEU A 121 -13.76 4.72 -4.91
CA LEU A 121 -12.41 5.22 -5.14
C LEU A 121 -12.35 6.71 -5.45
N LYS A 122 -13.42 7.35 -5.93
CA LYS A 122 -13.41 8.80 -6.20
C LYS A 122 -13.39 9.60 -4.90
N VAL A 123 -14.09 9.12 -3.88
CA VAL A 123 -14.21 9.76 -2.57
C VAL A 123 -13.11 9.29 -1.63
N ALA A 124 -12.82 7.99 -1.62
CA ALA A 124 -12.05 7.37 -0.57
C ALA A 124 -10.58 7.09 -0.95
N ARG A 125 -10.17 7.37 -2.21
CA ARG A 125 -8.87 6.99 -2.82
C ARG A 125 -7.65 7.12 -1.89
N PHE A 126 -7.60 8.21 -1.14
CA PHE A 126 -6.41 8.63 -0.43
C PHE A 126 -6.28 8.06 0.99
N TYR A 127 -7.40 7.75 1.65
CA TYR A 127 -7.41 7.36 3.07
C TYR A 127 -7.74 5.89 3.29
N THR A 128 -8.70 5.34 2.53
CA THR A 128 -9.28 4.05 2.89
C THR A 128 -8.44 2.86 2.49
N LYS A 129 -7.80 2.86 1.31
CA LYS A 129 -7.01 1.70 0.87
C LYS A 129 -5.94 1.33 1.90
N LYS A 130 -5.22 2.33 2.40
CA LYS A 130 -4.14 2.20 3.39
C LYS A 130 -4.67 1.84 4.78
N LEU A 131 -5.75 2.50 5.20
CA LEU A 131 -6.42 2.19 6.47
C LEU A 131 -6.94 0.74 6.49
N PHE A 132 -7.62 0.31 5.43
CA PHE A 132 -8.20 -1.04 5.34
C PHE A 132 -7.14 -2.14 5.36
N HIS A 133 -5.99 -1.96 4.70
CA HIS A 133 -4.87 -2.91 4.81
C HIS A 133 -4.34 -3.02 6.25
N LEU A 134 -4.23 -1.89 6.95
CA LEU A 134 -3.82 -1.88 8.37
C LEU A 134 -4.87 -2.50 9.29
N LEU A 135 -6.14 -2.50 8.89
CA LEU A 135 -7.25 -3.13 9.61
C LEU A 135 -7.41 -4.62 9.29
N GLY A 136 -6.58 -5.19 8.42
CA GLY A 136 -6.68 -6.59 8.03
C GLY A 136 -7.73 -6.88 6.95
N TYR A 137 -8.27 -5.84 6.31
CA TYR A 137 -9.14 -6.00 5.15
C TYR A 137 -8.32 -6.19 3.87
N ARG A 138 -8.83 -7.02 2.97
CA ARG A 138 -8.27 -7.27 1.65
C ARG A 138 -9.14 -6.64 0.58
N SER A 139 -8.51 -5.95 -0.36
CA SER A 139 -9.21 -5.34 -1.50
C SER A 139 -9.29 -6.27 -2.70
N ARG A 140 -10.46 -6.34 -3.33
CA ARG A 140 -10.66 -6.81 -4.71
C ARG A 140 -11.25 -5.66 -5.53
N THR A 141 -10.80 -5.48 -6.77
CA THR A 141 -11.38 -4.46 -7.66
C THR A 141 -12.75 -4.93 -8.11
N ALA A 142 -13.77 -4.11 -7.91
CA ALA A 142 -15.12 -4.38 -8.40
C ALA A 142 -15.31 -3.77 -9.79
N ASP A 143 -14.93 -2.49 -9.92
CA ASP A 143 -15.02 -1.71 -11.16
C ASP A 143 -13.97 -0.58 -11.16
N LYS A 144 -13.91 0.24 -12.22
CA LYS A 144 -12.95 1.36 -12.35
C LYS A 144 -13.02 2.37 -11.19
N THR A 145 -14.11 2.39 -10.45
CA THR A 145 -14.42 3.37 -9.41
C THR A 145 -14.72 2.75 -8.05
N HIS A 146 -14.76 1.43 -7.92
CA HIS A 146 -15.08 0.75 -6.65
C HIS A 146 -14.17 -0.43 -6.35
N LEU A 147 -13.89 -0.60 -5.05
CA LEU A 147 -13.26 -1.79 -4.50
C LEU A 147 -14.22 -2.51 -3.55
N ILE A 148 -14.12 -3.83 -3.47
CA ILE A 148 -14.71 -4.66 -2.43
C ILE A 148 -13.63 -4.98 -1.39
N MET A 149 -13.89 -4.71 -0.11
CA MET A 149 -13.02 -5.05 1.02
C MET A 149 -13.61 -6.21 1.82
N THR A 150 -12.83 -7.25 2.11
CA THR A 150 -13.24 -8.37 2.99
C THR A 150 -12.29 -8.51 4.18
N ASN A 151 -12.83 -8.78 5.38
CA ASN A 151 -12.04 -8.98 6.59
C ASN A 151 -11.39 -10.38 6.58
N ARG A 152 -10.11 -10.47 6.93
CA ARG A 152 -9.35 -11.72 6.95
C ARG A 152 -9.88 -12.76 7.96
N GLU A 153 -10.44 -12.34 9.09
CA GLU A 153 -10.97 -13.24 10.12
C GLU A 153 -12.29 -13.91 9.68
N VAL A 154 -13.13 -13.16 8.96
CA VAL A 154 -14.34 -13.70 8.32
C VAL A 154 -13.97 -14.57 7.13
N ALA A 155 -12.99 -14.14 6.32
CA ALA A 155 -12.52 -14.90 5.17
C ALA A 155 -11.84 -16.23 5.54
N SER A 156 -11.23 -16.36 6.72
CA SER A 156 -10.73 -17.66 7.20
C SER A 156 -11.82 -18.68 7.50
N LYS A 157 -13.07 -18.25 7.71
CA LYS A 157 -14.24 -19.14 7.80
C LYS A 157 -14.79 -19.53 6.42
N MET A 158 -14.29 -18.97 5.31
CA MET A 158 -14.76 -19.26 3.93
C MET A 158 -14.52 -20.70 3.43
N GLY A 159 -13.83 -21.56 4.19
CA GLY A 159 -13.82 -23.01 3.90
C GLY A 159 -15.23 -23.59 3.82
N ASP A 160 -16.15 -23.04 4.62
CA ASP A 160 -17.54 -23.50 4.77
C ASP A 160 -18.53 -22.83 3.78
N TYR A 161 -18.08 -21.84 3.00
CA TYR A 161 -18.97 -20.96 2.21
C TYR A 161 -18.80 -21.08 0.69
N LYS A 162 -18.15 -22.15 0.19
CA LYS A 162 -17.98 -22.39 -1.26
C LYS A 162 -19.29 -22.43 -2.08
N ASN A 163 -20.45 -22.51 -1.41
CA ASN A 163 -21.77 -22.61 -2.04
C ASN A 163 -22.61 -21.32 -1.93
N ALA A 164 -22.07 -20.19 -1.47
CA ALA A 164 -22.84 -18.95 -1.38
C ALA A 164 -23.04 -18.30 -2.76
N ALA A 165 -24.28 -17.88 -3.06
CA ALA A 165 -24.73 -17.45 -4.39
C ALA A 165 -23.99 -16.23 -4.98
N TRP A 166 -23.27 -15.47 -4.17
CA TRP A 166 -22.48 -14.31 -4.59
C TRP A 166 -21.03 -14.65 -5.00
N PHE A 167 -20.62 -15.92 -4.92
CA PHE A 167 -19.29 -16.39 -5.32
C PHE A 167 -19.15 -16.68 -6.83
N LYS A 168 -20.26 -16.63 -7.59
CA LYS A 168 -20.25 -16.74 -9.07
C LYS A 168 -20.16 -15.38 -9.74
#